data_AF-A0A7G1IM87-F1
#
_entry.id   AF-A0A7G1IM87-F1
#
_cell.length_a   1.000
_cell.length_b   1.000
_cell.length_c   1.000
_cell.angle_alpha   90.00
_cell.angle_beta   90.00
_cell.angle_gamma   90.00
#
_symmetry.space_group_name_H-M   'P 1'
#
loop_
_entity.id
_entity.type
_entity.pdbx_description
1 polymer ?
#
loop_
_entity_poly.entity_id
_entity_poly.type
_entity_poly.pdbx_seq_one_letter_code
_entity_poly.pdbx_strand_id
1 'polypeptide(L)'
;MNPELLGAAVARIREAGVITAVRVSPQNAQSLTPVLLQAGIDLLVIQGTIVSAERVASDGEPLNLKTFIAELDIPVVAGGVQDHRTALHLMRTGAAGVIVGYGSTQG
;
A
#
# COMPACT_ATOMS: atom_id res chain seq x y z
N MET A 1 -2.63 7.24 16.03
CA MET A 1 -3.68 6.96 15.02
C MET A 1 -4.76 6.12 15.69
N ASN A 2 -6.05 6.36 15.39
CA ASN A 2 -7.16 5.59 15.99
C ASN A 2 -7.72 4.60 14.94
N PRO A 3 -7.46 3.29 15.06
CA PRO A 3 -7.91 2.27 14.10
C PRO A 3 -9.43 2.17 13.97
N GLU A 4 -10.19 2.38 15.04
CA GLU A 4 -11.65 2.28 15.02
C GLU A 4 -12.27 3.36 14.13
N LEU A 5 -11.76 4.60 14.25
CA LEU A 5 -12.20 5.71 13.41
C LEU A 5 -11.81 5.49 11.94
N LEU A 6 -10.64 4.89 11.67
CA LEU A 6 -10.22 4.54 10.32
C LEU A 6 -11.15 3.49 9.71
N GLY A 7 -11.44 2.41 10.45
CA GLY A 7 -12.35 1.36 10.00
C GLY A 7 -13.75 1.90 9.71
N ALA A 8 -14.30 2.74 10.59
CA ALA A 8 -15.61 3.36 10.41
C ALA A 8 -15.66 4.29 9.17
N ALA A 9 -14.58 5.04 8.90
CA ALA A 9 -14.50 5.89 7.72
C ALA A 9 -14.49 5.08 6.42
N VAL A 10 -13.75 3.97 6.40
CA VAL A 10 -13.70 3.06 5.24
C VAL A 10 -15.04 2.35 5.03
N ALA A 11 -15.66 1.85 6.11
CA ALA A 11 -16.95 1.17 6.04
C ALA A 11 -18.04 2.07 5.43
N ARG A 12 -18.06 3.35 5.78
CA ARG A 12 -18.99 4.33 5.19
C ARG A 12 -18.83 4.48 3.67
N ILE A 13 -17.60 4.47 3.16
CA ILE A 13 -17.35 4.55 1.71
C ILE A 13 -17.83 3.26 1.05
N ARG A 14 -17.51 2.12 1.64
CA ARG A 14 -17.94 0.80 1.16
C ARG A 14 -19.45 0.66 1.10
N GLU A 15 -20.18 1.16 2.09
CA GLU A 15 -21.65 1.15 2.15
C GLU A 15 -22.31 1.89 0.97
N ALA A 16 -21.59 2.81 0.32
CA ALA A 16 -22.06 3.46 -0.91
C ALA A 16 -22.02 2.54 -2.15
N GLY A 17 -21.52 1.30 -2.01
CA GLY A 17 -21.48 0.30 -3.08
C GLY A 17 -20.43 0.56 -4.16
N VAL A 18 -19.40 1.34 -3.84
CA VAL A 18 -18.29 1.69 -4.75
C VAL A 18 -17.02 0.91 -4.44
N ILE A 19 -16.13 0.79 -5.42
CA ILE A 19 -14.79 0.23 -5.22
C ILE A 19 -14.05 1.09 -4.20
N THR A 20 -13.68 0.48 -3.09
CA THR A 20 -13.06 1.14 -1.95
C THR A 20 -11.58 0.78 -1.89
N ALA A 21 -10.74 1.74 -2.30
CA ALA A 21 -9.30 1.62 -2.25
C ALA A 21 -8.71 2.52 -1.15
N VAL A 22 -7.72 2.03 -0.41
CA VAL A 22 -7.03 2.81 0.63
C VAL A 22 -5.54 2.82 0.39
N ARG A 23 -4.94 4.02 0.48
CA ARG A 23 -3.49 4.19 0.45
C ARG A 23 -2.91 4.19 1.86
N VAL A 24 -1.84 3.41 2.04
CA VAL A 24 -0.96 3.42 3.21
C VAL A 24 0.47 3.74 2.79
N SER A 25 1.25 4.29 3.73
CA SER A 25 2.69 4.37 3.55
C SER A 25 3.33 2.99 3.83
N PRO A 26 4.50 2.67 3.25
CA PRO A 26 5.17 1.39 3.50
C PRO A 26 5.36 1.08 4.99
N GLN A 27 5.70 2.10 5.80
CA GLN A 27 5.93 1.96 7.25
C GLN A 27 4.67 1.55 8.03
N ASN A 28 3.49 1.84 7.49
CA ASN A 28 2.22 1.57 8.15
C ASN A 28 1.45 0.41 7.51
N ALA A 29 1.96 -0.18 6.41
CA ALA A 29 1.22 -1.18 5.67
C ALA A 29 0.92 -2.42 6.53
N GLN A 30 1.92 -2.93 7.26
CA GLN A 30 1.75 -4.12 8.09
C GLN A 30 0.79 -3.89 9.26
N SER A 31 0.83 -2.71 9.89
CA SER A 31 0.01 -2.42 11.07
C SER A 31 -1.43 -2.02 10.74
N LEU A 32 -1.67 -1.35 9.61
CA LEU A 32 -2.99 -0.84 9.26
C LEU A 32 -3.80 -1.78 8.37
N THR A 33 -3.15 -2.65 7.60
CA THR A 33 -3.88 -3.53 6.66
C THR A 33 -4.91 -4.43 7.33
N PRO A 34 -4.67 -5.04 8.52
CA PRO A 34 -5.69 -5.87 9.17
C PRO A 34 -7.02 -5.14 9.43
N VAL A 35 -6.98 -3.91 9.93
CA VAL A 35 -8.21 -3.13 10.18
C VAL A 35 -8.88 -2.69 8.88
N LEU A 36 -8.10 -2.41 7.83
CA LEU A 36 -8.64 -2.05 6.52
C LEU A 36 -9.34 -3.23 5.84
N LEU A 37 -8.77 -4.44 5.94
CA LEU A 37 -9.41 -5.67 5.46
C LEU A 37 -10.72 -5.95 6.19
N GLN A 38 -10.74 -5.78 7.52
CA GLN A 38 -11.96 -5.91 8.32
C GLN A 38 -13.03 -4.89 7.91
N ALA A 39 -12.63 -3.67 7.53
CA ALA A 39 -13.53 -2.65 7.01
C ALA A 39 -13.99 -2.93 5.55
N GLY A 40 -13.39 -3.91 4.88
CA GLY A 40 -13.83 -4.43 3.59
C GLY A 40 -13.31 -3.64 2.37
N ILE A 41 -12.05 -3.20 2.39
CA ILE A 41 -11.42 -2.62 1.19
C ILE A 41 -11.35 -3.64 0.04
N ASP A 42 -11.47 -3.16 -1.20
CA ASP A 42 -11.36 -3.97 -2.42
C ASP A 42 -9.93 -3.96 -2.98
N LEU A 43 -9.15 -2.92 -2.66
CA LEU A 43 -7.80 -2.71 -3.19
C LEU A 43 -6.93 -1.96 -2.18
N LEU A 44 -5.68 -2.40 -2.03
CA LEU A 44 -4.69 -1.73 -1.21
C LEU A 44 -3.69 -0.97 -2.08
N VAL A 45 -3.41 0.29 -1.75
CA VAL A 45 -2.33 1.06 -2.36
C VAL A 45 -1.20 1.24 -1.36
N ILE A 46 0.01 0.77 -1.67
CA ILE A 46 1.22 1.01 -0.88
C ILE A 46 2.09 2.00 -1.65
N GLN A 47 2.14 3.24 -1.20
CA GLN A 47 2.87 4.30 -1.92
C GLN A 47 3.72 5.14 -0.97
N GLY A 48 4.94 5.51 -1.37
CA GLY A 48 5.83 6.40 -0.63
C GLY A 48 6.73 7.21 -1.57
N THR A 49 7.58 8.09 -1.03
CA THR A 49 8.46 8.95 -1.83
C THR A 49 9.62 8.20 -2.48
N ILE A 50 10.14 7.15 -1.84
CA ILE A 50 11.09 6.20 -2.45
C ILE A 50 10.88 4.82 -1.79
N VAL A 51 10.26 3.90 -2.53
CA VAL A 51 10.19 2.48 -2.19
C VAL A 51 11.34 1.78 -2.90
N SER A 52 12.55 1.84 -2.33
CA SER A 52 13.55 0.83 -2.68
C SER A 52 13.15 -0.46 -1.97
N ALA A 53 13.26 -1.60 -2.65
CA ALA A 53 13.05 -2.91 -2.05
C ALA A 53 14.01 -3.21 -0.88
N GLU A 54 15.03 -2.36 -0.69
CA GLU A 54 16.15 -2.52 0.24
C GLU A 54 16.15 -1.46 1.35
N ARG A 55 15.03 -0.77 1.61
CA ARG A 55 15.02 0.31 2.61
C ARG A 55 15.38 -0.25 4.00
N VAL A 56 16.61 0.05 4.41
CA VAL A 56 17.17 -0.23 5.73
C VAL A 56 16.37 0.57 6.75
N ALA A 57 15.54 -0.11 7.54
CA ALA A 57 14.92 0.48 8.70
C ALA A 57 16.01 0.80 9.74
N SER A 58 15.91 1.95 10.41
CA SER A 58 16.78 2.29 11.55
C SER A 58 16.30 1.62 12.84
N ASP A 59 15.09 1.05 12.80
CA ASP A 59 14.29 0.59 13.92
C ASP A 59 13.22 -0.42 13.44
N GLY A 60 13.62 -1.67 13.23
CA GLY A 60 12.72 -2.81 12.95
C GLY A 60 13.08 -3.60 11.70
N GLU A 61 12.35 -4.70 11.47
CA GLU A 61 12.50 -5.51 10.25
C GLU A 61 11.82 -4.79 9.06
N PRO A 62 12.51 -4.60 7.93
CA PRO A 62 11.92 -4.04 6.73
C PRO A 62 10.72 -4.87 6.24
N LEU A 63 9.66 -4.19 5.77
CA LEU A 63 8.50 -4.86 5.17
C LEU A 63 8.92 -5.66 3.93
N ASN A 64 8.82 -6.99 4.01
CA ASN A 64 8.98 -7.85 2.84
C ASN A 64 7.72 -7.79 1.97
N LEU A 65 7.72 -6.89 0.98
CA LEU A 65 6.57 -6.69 0.10
C LEU A 65 6.12 -7.95 -0.65
N LYS A 66 7.04 -8.85 -0.99
CA LYS A 66 6.68 -10.09 -1.71
C LYS A 66 5.82 -11.00 -0.83
N THR A 67 6.28 -11.27 0.39
CA THR A 67 5.52 -12.09 1.34
C THR A 67 4.21 -11.39 1.70
N PHE A 68 4.28 -10.09 2.01
CA PHE A 68 3.12 -9.30 2.40
C PHE A 68 2.02 -9.29 1.34
N ILE A 69 2.36 -9.08 0.07
CA ILE A 69 1.38 -9.09 -1.03
C ILE A 69 0.83 -10.49 -1.26
N ALA A 70 1.67 -11.54 -1.16
CA ALA A 70 1.24 -12.92 -1.37
C ALA A 70 0.25 -13.44 -0.31
N GLU A 71 0.21 -12.83 0.88
CA GLU A 71 -0.71 -13.18 1.97
C GLU A 71 -2.08 -12.51 1.86
N LEU A 72 -2.26 -11.54 0.93
CA LEU A 72 -3.50 -10.79 0.79
C LEU A 72 -4.36 -11.36 -0.33
N ASP A 73 -5.66 -11.51 -0.06
CA ASP A 73 -6.67 -11.95 -1.04
C ASP A 73 -7.16 -10.80 -1.96
N ILE A 74 -6.65 -9.58 -1.77
CA ILE A 74 -7.03 -8.39 -2.55
C ILE A 74 -5.84 -7.88 -3.38
N PRO A 75 -6.09 -7.23 -4.54
CA PRO A 75 -5.03 -6.64 -5.34
C PRO A 75 -4.28 -5.54 -4.57
N VAL A 76 -2.95 -5.52 -4.73
CA VAL A 76 -2.08 -4.46 -4.20
C VAL A 76 -1.46 -3.67 -5.34
N VAL A 77 -1.63 -2.34 -5.30
CA VAL A 77 -0.90 -1.40 -6.15
C VAL A 77 0.27 -0.83 -5.34
N ALA A 78 1.49 -0.98 -5.84
CA ALA A 78 2.70 -0.47 -5.18
C ALA A 78 3.30 0.71 -5.95
N GLY A 79 3.83 1.72 -5.26
CA GLY A 79 4.09 3.00 -5.92
C GLY A 79 5.25 3.83 -5.40
N GLY A 80 5.63 4.81 -6.22
CA GLY A 80 6.74 5.73 -5.95
C GLY A 80 8.02 5.36 -6.68
N VAL A 81 7.92 4.77 -7.87
CA VAL A 81 9.09 4.38 -8.66
C VAL A 81 9.48 5.45 -9.67
N GLN A 82 10.79 5.59 -9.91
CA GLN A 82 11.35 6.58 -10.85
C GLN A 82 12.21 5.94 -11.94
N ASP A 83 12.52 4.66 -11.81
CA ASP A 83 13.39 3.93 -12.72
C ASP A 83 12.83 2.53 -13.02
N HIS A 84 13.24 2.02 -14.19
CA HIS A 84 12.79 0.73 -14.70
C HIS A 84 13.12 -0.44 -13.76
N ARG A 85 14.30 -0.42 -13.12
CA ARG A 85 14.75 -1.52 -12.26
C ARG A 85 13.87 -1.64 -11.02
N THR A 86 13.58 -0.51 -10.36
CA THR A 86 12.70 -0.47 -9.18
C THR A 86 11.27 -0.87 -9.56
N ALA A 87 10.76 -0.41 -10.71
CA ALA A 87 9.45 -0.84 -11.21
C ALA A 87 9.39 -2.36 -11.41
N LEU A 88 10.41 -2.96 -12.04
CA LEU A 88 10.47 -4.40 -12.27
C LEU A 88 10.56 -5.20 -10.96
N HIS A 89 11.28 -4.68 -9.95
CA HIS A 89 11.30 -5.29 -8.63
C HIS A 89 9.91 -5.29 -7.98
N LEU A 90 9.16 -4.19 -8.03
CA LEU A 90 7.79 -4.15 -7.52
C LEU A 90 6.85 -5.08 -8.30
N MET A 91 6.99 -5.21 -9.62
CA MET A 91 6.19 -6.19 -10.38
C MET A 91 6.45 -7.63 -9.90
N ARG A 92 7.71 -7.95 -9.56
CA ARG A 92 8.11 -9.28 -9.07
C ARG A 92 7.66 -9.59 -7.64
N THR A 93 7.20 -8.60 -6.87
CA THR A 93 6.60 -8.85 -5.55
C THR A 93 5.16 -9.38 -5.66
N GLY A 94 4.58 -9.40 -6.86
CA GLY A 94 3.18 -9.79 -7.08
C GLY A 94 2.20 -8.61 -7.06
N ALA A 95 2.70 -7.37 -7.08
CA ALA A 95 1.83 -6.20 -7.17
C ALA A 95 0.99 -6.25 -8.46
N ALA A 96 -0.31 -5.97 -8.33
CA ALA A 96 -1.25 -5.92 -9.45
C ALA A 96 -1.08 -4.66 -10.31
N GLY A 97 -0.44 -3.62 -9.77
CA GLY A 97 -0.13 -2.38 -10.48
C GLY A 97 1.06 -1.64 -9.88
N VAL A 98 1.70 -0.81 -10.69
CA VAL A 98 2.84 0.03 -10.28
C VAL A 98 2.55 1.51 -10.54
N ILE A 99 2.70 2.36 -9.52
CA ILE A 99 2.59 3.82 -9.66
C ILE A 99 3.97 4.43 -9.93
N VAL A 100 4.10 5.11 -11.08
CA VAL A 100 5.29 5.85 -11.49
C VAL A 100 5.21 7.30 -11.01
N GLY A 101 6.30 7.79 -10.41
CA GLY A 101 6.37 9.14 -9.83
C GLY A 101 5.87 9.22 -8.38
N TYR A 102 6.27 10.29 -7.69
CA TYR A 102 5.90 10.55 -6.28
C TYR A 102 4.97 11.78 -6.12
N GLY A 103 4.44 12.30 -7.22
CA GLY A 103 3.43 13.37 -7.20
C GLY A 103 3.97 14.77 -6.90
N SER A 104 5.18 15.12 -7.35
CA SER A 104 5.62 16.52 -7.36
C SER A 104 5.12 17.24 -8.61
N THR A 105 4.29 18.25 -8.39
CA THR A 105 4.24 19.43 -9.25
C THR A 105 4.47 20.62 -8.33
N GLN A 106 5.54 21.39 -8.57
CA GLN A 106 5.36 22.84 -8.39
C GLN A 106 4.53 23.24 -9.60
N GLY A 107 3.27 23.56 -9.37
CA GLY A 107 2.48 24.31 -10.35
C GLY A 107 3.07 25.69 -10.55
#